data_AF-A0A2V7SY94-F1
#
_entry.id   AF-A0A2V7SY94-F1
#
_cell.length_a   1.000
_cell.length_b   1.000
_cell.length_c   1.000
_cell.angle_alpha   90.00
_cell.angle_beta   90.00
_cell.angle_gamma   90.00
#
_symmetry.space_group_name_H-M   'P 1'
#
loop_
_entity.id
_entity.type
_entity.pdbx_description
1 polymer ?
#
loop_
_entity_poly.entity_id
_entity_poly.type
_entity_poly.pdbx_seq_one_letter_code
_entity_poly.pdbx_strand_id
1 'polypeptide(L)'
;MSYEVIRDPLWNNIRIDPLALRLVDTRAFQRLRYVRQLGLAYLVYPGASHSRFEHALGAYHLARRALGLLEERGHTQSLEPDACLVVRCAALLHDIGHYPYSHALEEIGALHHEEVARPLIASGEVAEVLRAELGADAPDRIIALIRGRSRSPLQGLISGSLDLDKIEYLKRDAFMCGVNYGDIDVDRLLNSLTVVEDPERGEPRVGVHEKGLSALESLLFAKYQMYRNVYWHHAVRSATAMYKRLVDGALRAGSLSAETLASYTDEGILHELESRAPSSLLGALRERRLYKRVFECPAAELPPEGGEWMADDRALVVAVEDHLARELGLAPGELLLDYPTKTQMLGLDIPVLRRDGSVRRLTAEGWEGAINLPKLSEELYRSARWLRVFACRPVTVSHETIARLATLSAAEVHVRLERGSMLQA
;
A
#
# COMPACT_ATOMS: atom_id res chain seq x y z
N MET A 1 -19.30 6.42 31.13
CA MET A 1 -18.20 6.41 30.15
C MET A 1 -18.64 7.27 28.98
N SER A 2 -17.97 8.39 28.72
CA SER A 2 -18.20 9.17 27.50
C SER A 2 -17.57 8.44 26.32
N TYR A 3 -18.30 8.33 25.22
CA TYR A 3 -17.80 7.89 23.92
C TYR A 3 -18.42 8.78 22.86
N GLU A 4 -17.68 9.02 21.79
CA GLU A 4 -18.20 9.72 20.62
C GLU A 4 -18.56 8.72 19.52
N VAL A 5 -19.42 9.14 18.59
CA VAL A 5 -19.82 8.34 17.44
C VAL A 5 -19.59 9.12 16.17
N ILE A 6 -18.78 8.56 15.27
CA ILE A 6 -18.55 9.08 13.93
C ILE A 6 -19.36 8.24 12.95
N ARG A 7 -20.11 8.89 12.06
CA ARG A 7 -20.79 8.23 10.94
C ARG A 7 -19.75 7.89 9.86
N ASP A 8 -19.72 6.62 9.45
CA ASP A 8 -18.87 6.12 8.38
C ASP A 8 -19.74 5.37 7.35
N PRO A 9 -19.55 5.58 6.04
CA PRO A 9 -20.39 4.96 5.02
C PRO A 9 -20.24 3.43 4.94
N LEU A 10 -19.06 2.89 5.30
CA LEU A 10 -18.78 1.46 5.24
C LEU A 10 -19.18 0.75 6.55
N TRP A 11 -18.80 1.33 7.69
CA TRP A 11 -18.96 0.73 9.02
C TRP A 11 -20.17 1.25 9.79
N ASN A 12 -20.98 2.11 9.17
CA ASN A 12 -22.11 2.82 9.76
C ASN A 12 -21.71 3.75 10.91
N ASN A 13 -21.50 3.21 12.11
CA ASN A 13 -21.25 4.00 13.31
C ASN A 13 -19.95 3.52 13.96
N ILE A 14 -18.91 4.33 13.89
CA ILE A 14 -17.64 4.09 14.54
C ILE A 14 -17.68 4.76 15.92
N ARG A 15 -17.63 3.94 16.97
CA ARG A 15 -17.47 4.43 18.36
C ARG A 15 -16.02 4.82 18.58
N ILE A 16 -15.76 5.99 19.13
CA ILE A 16 -14.43 6.50 19.48
C ILE A 16 -14.35 6.68 21.00
N ASP A 17 -13.34 6.06 21.63
CA ASP A 17 -13.07 6.25 23.05
C ASP A 17 -12.30 7.57 23.33
N PRO A 18 -12.30 8.10 24.56
CA PRO A 18 -11.71 9.42 24.86
C PRO A 18 -10.24 9.57 24.46
N LEU A 19 -9.42 8.52 24.65
CA LEU A 19 -8.01 8.54 24.23
C LEU A 19 -7.91 8.63 22.69
N ALA A 20 -8.64 7.76 21.98
CA ALA A 20 -8.67 7.81 20.53
C ALA A 20 -9.17 9.16 19.99
N LEU A 21 -10.17 9.77 20.64
CA LEU A 21 -10.66 11.10 20.25
C LEU A 21 -9.56 12.17 20.38
N ARG A 22 -8.83 12.19 21.50
CA ARG A 22 -7.69 13.10 21.69
C ARG A 22 -6.62 12.93 20.61
N LEU A 23 -6.37 11.70 20.15
CA LEU A 23 -5.44 11.43 19.05
C LEU A 23 -6.00 11.92 17.70
N VAL A 24 -7.29 11.68 17.45
CA VAL A 24 -7.98 12.13 16.24
C VAL A 24 -7.94 13.65 16.11
N ASP A 25 -8.06 14.37 17.22
CA ASP A 25 -8.08 15.85 17.24
C ASP A 25 -6.69 16.48 17.04
N THR A 26 -5.60 15.70 17.09
CA THR A 26 -4.26 16.23 16.85
C THR A 26 -4.09 16.73 15.42
N ARG A 27 -3.25 17.76 15.24
CA ARG A 27 -2.95 18.30 13.90
C ARG A 27 -2.39 17.25 12.95
N ALA A 28 -1.53 16.36 13.46
CA ALA A 28 -0.90 15.31 12.68
C ALA A 28 -1.92 14.32 12.11
N PHE A 29 -2.94 13.95 12.89
CA PHE A 29 -4.02 13.06 12.45
C PHE A 29 -5.02 13.77 11.52
N GLN A 30 -5.42 15.01 11.84
CA GLN A 30 -6.34 15.79 11.00
C GLN A 30 -5.78 16.04 9.59
N ARG A 31 -4.45 16.10 9.41
CA ARG A 31 -3.79 16.19 8.10
C ARG A 31 -4.24 15.08 7.14
N LEU A 32 -4.54 13.88 7.65
CA LEU A 32 -4.93 12.73 6.83
C LEU A 32 -6.23 12.96 6.04
N ARG A 33 -7.05 13.95 6.40
CA ARG A 33 -8.24 14.35 5.62
C ARG A 33 -7.89 14.87 4.22
N TYR A 34 -6.67 15.36 4.06
CA TYR A 34 -6.20 16.02 2.84
C TYR A 34 -5.18 15.18 2.07
N VAL A 35 -5.12 13.88 2.39
CA VAL A 35 -4.32 12.87 1.68
C VAL A 35 -5.27 11.77 1.25
N ARG A 36 -5.49 11.63 -0.06
CA ARG A 36 -6.36 10.57 -0.59
C ARG A 36 -5.75 9.18 -0.38
N GLN A 37 -6.59 8.21 -0.08
CA GLN A 37 -6.17 6.81 0.11
C GLN A 37 -5.55 6.25 -1.18
N LEU A 38 -6.22 6.44 -2.31
CA LEU A 38 -5.84 5.84 -3.60
C LEU A 38 -5.12 6.80 -4.56
N GLY A 39 -4.57 7.90 -4.04
CA GLY A 39 -3.78 8.86 -4.82
C GLY A 39 -4.51 9.32 -6.09
N LEU A 40 -4.01 8.94 -7.26
CA LEU A 40 -4.53 9.36 -8.58
C LEU A 40 -5.67 8.47 -9.11
N ALA A 41 -6.11 7.45 -8.36
CA ALA A 41 -7.17 6.56 -8.81
C ALA A 41 -8.50 7.27 -9.08
N TYR A 42 -8.76 8.42 -8.43
CA TYR A 42 -9.96 9.23 -8.68
C TYR A 42 -10.11 9.68 -10.14
N LEU A 43 -9.00 9.75 -10.89
CA LEU A 43 -9.03 10.05 -12.32
C LEU A 43 -9.68 8.91 -13.11
N VAL A 44 -9.68 7.68 -12.61
CA VAL A 44 -10.32 6.52 -13.27
C VAL A 44 -11.63 6.13 -12.59
N TYR A 45 -11.66 6.17 -11.26
CA TYR A 45 -12.80 5.84 -10.42
C TYR A 45 -13.23 7.10 -9.67
N PRO A 46 -14.18 7.91 -10.19
CA PRO A 46 -14.52 9.20 -9.59
C PRO A 46 -14.94 9.13 -8.11
N GLY A 47 -15.47 7.98 -7.67
CA GLY A 47 -15.81 7.73 -6.26
C GLY A 47 -14.62 7.50 -5.32
N ALA A 48 -13.43 7.19 -5.84
CA ALA A 48 -12.19 6.96 -5.09
C ALA A 48 -11.58 8.26 -4.53
N SER A 49 -12.41 9.00 -3.79
CA SER A 49 -12.13 10.31 -3.20
C SER A 49 -11.91 10.24 -1.68
N HIS A 50 -12.04 9.04 -1.10
CA HIS A 50 -11.80 8.79 0.32
C HIS A 50 -10.37 9.14 0.72
N SER A 51 -10.26 9.61 1.95
CA SER A 51 -9.00 10.04 2.57
C SER A 51 -8.40 8.95 3.46
N ARG A 52 -7.14 9.11 3.85
CA ARG A 52 -6.50 8.25 4.86
C ARG A 52 -7.14 8.40 6.24
N PHE A 53 -7.83 9.51 6.50
CA PHE A 53 -8.49 9.77 7.76
C PHE A 53 -9.62 8.77 8.04
N GLU A 54 -10.53 8.55 7.08
CA GLU A 54 -11.64 7.60 7.26
C GLU A 54 -11.17 6.14 7.23
N HIS A 55 -10.10 5.83 6.48
CA HIS A 55 -9.42 4.54 6.53
C HIS A 55 -8.86 4.24 7.93
N ALA A 56 -8.10 5.18 8.51
CA ALA A 56 -7.54 5.04 9.86
C ALA A 56 -8.63 4.85 10.93
N LEU A 57 -9.76 5.55 10.83
CA LEU A 57 -10.92 5.35 11.70
C LEU A 57 -11.54 3.95 11.53
N GLY A 58 -11.63 3.47 10.29
CA GLY A 58 -12.07 2.11 9.99
C GLY A 58 -11.14 1.04 10.55
N ALA A 59 -9.82 1.23 10.46
CA ALA A 59 -8.82 0.30 10.97
C ALA A 59 -8.90 0.22 12.51
N TYR A 60 -9.05 1.37 13.16
CA TYR A 60 -9.35 1.45 14.59
C TYR A 60 -10.67 0.75 14.96
N HIS A 61 -11.74 0.92 14.16
CA HIS A 61 -13.01 0.24 14.36
C HIS A 61 -12.85 -1.29 14.32
N LEU A 62 -12.14 -1.80 13.31
CA LEU A 62 -11.85 -3.23 13.19
C LEU A 62 -10.98 -3.73 14.35
N ALA A 63 -10.00 -2.94 14.81
CA ALA A 63 -9.17 -3.30 15.97
C ALA A 63 -10.00 -3.43 17.24
N ARG A 64 -10.92 -2.50 17.49
CA ARG A 64 -11.87 -2.61 18.62
C ARG A 64 -12.69 -3.90 18.56
N ARG A 65 -13.24 -4.23 17.38
CA ARG A 65 -14.07 -5.43 17.21
C ARG A 65 -13.25 -6.71 17.39
N ALA A 66 -12.07 -6.78 16.77
CA ALA A 66 -11.17 -7.92 16.88
C ALA A 66 -10.75 -8.18 18.33
N LEU A 67 -10.36 -7.13 19.04
CA LEU A 67 -9.92 -7.24 20.43
C LEU A 67 -11.07 -7.64 21.37
N GLY A 68 -12.28 -7.12 21.17
CA GLY A 68 -13.45 -7.55 21.94
C GLY A 68 -13.76 -9.03 21.77
N LEU A 69 -13.69 -9.55 20.54
CA LEU A 69 -13.89 -10.99 20.27
C LEU A 69 -12.78 -11.87 20.87
N LEU A 70 -11.54 -11.39 20.88
CA LEU A 70 -10.42 -12.08 21.55
C LEU A 70 -10.58 -12.07 23.07
N GLU A 71 -11.06 -10.96 23.64
CA GLU A 71 -11.33 -10.80 25.06
C GLU A 71 -12.47 -11.73 25.53
N GLU A 72 -13.58 -11.79 24.79
CA GLU A 72 -14.70 -12.71 25.06
C GLU A 72 -14.27 -14.18 25.09
N ARG A 73 -13.21 -14.53 24.36
CA ARG A 73 -12.61 -15.88 24.31
C ARG A 73 -11.53 -16.10 25.36
N GLY A 74 -11.20 -15.11 26.17
CA GLY A 74 -10.15 -15.17 27.19
C GLY A 74 -8.73 -15.07 26.66
N HIS A 75 -8.52 -14.65 25.40
CA HIS A 75 -7.18 -14.55 24.79
C HIS A 75 -6.41 -13.29 25.19
N THR A 76 -7.01 -12.38 25.94
CA THR A 76 -6.38 -11.12 26.38
C THR A 76 -5.96 -11.13 27.85
N GLN A 77 -6.32 -12.16 28.62
CA GLN A 77 -6.13 -12.21 30.09
C GLN A 77 -4.66 -12.22 30.52
N SER A 78 -3.78 -12.77 29.69
CA SER A 78 -2.33 -12.85 29.93
C SER A 78 -1.55 -11.67 29.34
N LEU A 79 -2.22 -10.72 28.71
CA LEU A 79 -1.59 -9.54 28.12
C LEU A 79 -1.40 -8.44 29.18
N GLU A 80 -0.48 -7.52 28.91
CA GLU A 80 -0.34 -6.31 29.71
C GLU A 80 -1.67 -5.53 29.78
N PRO A 81 -2.01 -4.88 30.91
CA PRO A 81 -3.30 -4.21 31.11
C PRO A 81 -3.68 -3.20 30.03
N ASP A 82 -2.70 -2.56 29.40
CA ASP A 82 -2.87 -1.55 28.37
C ASP A 82 -2.65 -2.08 26.93
N ALA A 83 -2.32 -3.37 26.75
CA ALA A 83 -1.95 -3.94 25.46
C ALA A 83 -3.03 -3.72 24.39
N CYS A 84 -4.31 -3.89 24.75
CA CYS A 84 -5.44 -3.65 23.86
C CYS A 84 -5.63 -2.16 23.52
N LEU A 85 -5.26 -1.23 24.40
CA LEU A 85 -5.27 0.20 24.11
C LEU A 85 -4.14 0.56 23.14
N VAL A 86 -2.94 0.03 23.37
CA VAL A 86 -1.77 0.22 22.51
C VAL A 86 -2.04 -0.29 21.09
N VAL A 87 -2.66 -1.47 20.93
CA VAL A 87 -3.05 -2.00 19.60
C VAL A 87 -4.09 -1.11 18.93
N ARG A 88 -5.10 -0.61 19.66
CA ARG A 88 -6.08 0.33 19.09
C ARG A 88 -5.41 1.62 18.61
N CYS A 89 -4.49 2.18 19.40
CA CYS A 89 -3.74 3.38 19.02
C CYS A 89 -2.84 3.09 17.81
N ALA A 90 -2.19 1.93 17.75
CA ALA A 90 -1.41 1.53 16.59
C ALA A 90 -2.27 1.39 15.32
N ALA A 91 -3.46 0.78 15.41
CA ALA A 91 -4.39 0.69 14.28
C ALA A 91 -4.87 2.08 13.82
N LEU A 92 -5.11 3.00 14.75
CA LEU A 92 -5.49 4.37 14.41
C LEU A 92 -4.32 5.12 13.73
N LEU A 93 -3.09 4.94 14.22
CA LEU A 93 -1.93 5.74 13.81
C LEU A 93 -1.07 5.09 12.72
N HIS A 94 -1.37 3.86 12.27
CA HIS A 94 -0.53 3.12 11.33
C HIS A 94 -0.23 3.92 10.05
N ASP A 95 -1.21 4.69 9.59
CA ASP A 95 -1.15 5.46 8.37
C ASP A 95 -0.71 6.93 8.56
N ILE A 96 -0.37 7.35 9.78
CA ILE A 96 -0.07 8.76 10.07
C ILE A 96 1.16 9.30 9.34
N GLY A 97 2.05 8.41 8.91
CA GLY A 97 3.24 8.75 8.13
C GLY A 97 2.97 8.98 6.65
N HIS A 98 1.81 8.61 6.15
CA HIS A 98 1.50 8.83 4.75
C HIS A 98 1.34 10.32 4.41
N TYR A 99 1.79 10.62 3.20
CA TYR A 99 1.83 11.94 2.60
C TYR A 99 1.31 11.85 1.15
N PRO A 100 1.12 12.98 0.47
CA PRO A 100 0.49 13.03 -0.84
C PRO A 100 1.13 12.07 -1.83
N TYR A 101 0.33 11.15 -2.36
CA TYR A 101 0.78 10.19 -3.37
C TYR A 101 2.00 9.36 -2.93
N SER A 102 2.18 9.11 -1.62
CA SER A 102 3.43 8.55 -1.06
C SER A 102 3.89 7.27 -1.76
N HIS A 103 3.01 6.33 -2.10
CA HIS A 103 3.43 5.10 -2.81
C HIS A 103 4.06 5.39 -4.18
N ALA A 104 3.55 6.37 -4.92
CA ALA A 104 4.17 6.79 -6.18
C ALA A 104 5.54 7.44 -5.95
N LEU A 105 5.70 8.16 -4.83
CA LEU A 105 6.94 8.85 -4.48
C LEU A 105 7.99 7.89 -3.89
N GLU A 106 7.58 6.87 -3.16
CA GLU A 106 8.41 5.76 -2.70
C GLU A 106 9.01 5.00 -3.89
N GLU A 107 8.23 4.76 -4.96
CA GLU A 107 8.71 4.17 -6.23
C GLU A 107 9.79 5.02 -6.95
N ILE A 108 10.04 6.27 -6.53
CA ILE A 108 11.12 7.11 -7.07
C ILE A 108 12.18 7.47 -6.02
N GLY A 109 12.21 6.76 -4.88
CA GLY A 109 13.22 6.90 -3.85
C GLY A 109 12.95 7.98 -2.80
N ALA A 110 11.72 8.48 -2.66
CA ALA A 110 11.34 9.33 -1.53
C ALA A 110 11.25 8.51 -0.23
N LEU A 111 11.22 9.21 0.91
CA LEU A 111 11.14 8.59 2.24
C LEU A 111 9.94 7.64 2.36
N HIS A 112 10.16 6.46 2.92
CA HIS A 112 9.09 5.52 3.22
C HIS A 112 8.15 6.11 4.27
N HIS A 113 6.83 5.97 4.08
CA HIS A 113 5.84 6.50 5.02
C HIS A 113 6.06 6.03 6.48
N GLU A 114 6.54 4.81 6.72
CA GLU A 114 6.88 4.34 8.08
C GLU A 114 8.05 5.11 8.74
N GLU A 115 8.93 5.71 7.94
CA GLU A 115 10.00 6.59 8.45
C GLU A 115 9.44 7.95 8.84
N VAL A 116 8.48 8.46 8.06
CA VAL A 116 7.73 9.69 8.34
C VAL A 116 6.82 9.53 9.57
N ALA A 117 6.25 8.34 9.79
CA ALA A 117 5.37 8.07 10.93
C ALA A 117 6.09 8.25 12.28
N ARG A 118 7.36 7.84 12.38
CA ARG A 118 8.12 7.84 13.64
C ARG A 118 8.18 9.22 14.32
N PRO A 119 8.67 10.30 13.69
CA PRO A 119 8.70 11.61 14.33
C PRO A 119 7.30 12.14 14.67
N LEU A 120 6.27 11.81 13.87
CA LEU A 120 4.89 12.22 14.12
C LEU A 120 4.27 11.53 15.34
N ILE A 121 4.71 10.31 15.68
CA ILE A 121 4.23 9.57 16.85
C ILE A 121 5.11 9.84 18.09
N ALA A 122 6.41 10.02 17.90
CA ALA A 122 7.39 10.15 18.99
C ALA A 122 7.55 11.59 19.52
N SER A 123 7.01 12.60 18.83
CA SER A 123 7.08 14.01 19.24
C SER A 123 5.77 14.78 19.04
N GLY A 124 5.65 15.94 19.66
CA GLY A 124 4.48 16.82 19.56
C GLY A 124 3.22 16.28 20.25
N GLU A 125 2.06 16.80 19.83
CA GLU A 125 0.74 16.54 20.44
C GLU A 125 0.42 15.04 20.57
N VAL A 126 0.71 14.25 19.53
CA VAL A 126 0.46 12.79 19.54
C VAL A 126 1.26 12.12 20.66
N ALA A 127 2.55 12.42 20.77
CA ALA A 127 3.40 11.85 21.80
C ALA A 127 2.96 12.27 23.21
N GLU A 128 2.55 13.53 23.38
CA GLU A 128 2.04 14.04 24.66
C GLU A 128 0.76 13.32 25.10
N VAL A 129 -0.19 13.10 24.19
CA VAL A 129 -1.41 12.33 24.46
C VAL A 129 -1.06 10.89 24.84
N LEU A 130 -0.22 10.21 24.04
CA LEU A 130 0.16 8.82 24.28
C LEU A 130 0.89 8.64 25.62
N ARG A 131 1.85 9.51 25.93
CA ARG A 131 2.64 9.42 27.17
C ARG A 131 1.79 9.67 28.41
N ALA A 132 0.85 10.61 28.33
CA ALA A 132 -0.03 10.94 29.44
C ALA A 132 -0.98 9.78 29.80
N GLU A 133 -1.42 9.00 28.81
CA GLU A 133 -2.47 7.99 28.98
C GLU A 133 -1.94 6.56 29.07
N LEU A 134 -0.80 6.26 28.43
CA LEU A 134 -0.26 4.90 28.29
C LEU A 134 1.19 4.76 28.79
N GLY A 135 1.79 5.83 29.33
CA GLY A 135 3.15 5.82 29.86
C GLY A 135 4.23 6.27 28.87
N ALA A 136 5.43 6.53 29.40
CA ALA A 136 6.50 7.23 28.69
C ALA A 136 6.99 6.50 27.40
N ASP A 137 6.92 5.18 27.38
CA ASP A 137 7.36 4.28 26.31
C ASP A 137 6.27 3.96 25.28
N ALA A 138 5.04 4.44 25.48
CA ALA A 138 3.90 4.14 24.60
C ALA A 138 4.14 4.48 23.11
N PRO A 139 4.74 5.64 22.75
CA PRO A 139 5.08 5.93 21.35
C PRO A 139 5.96 4.85 20.71
N ASP A 140 6.99 4.36 21.42
CA ASP A 140 7.91 3.36 20.89
C ASP A 140 7.24 1.99 20.75
N ARG A 141 6.36 1.61 21.69
CA ARG A 141 5.55 0.39 21.59
C ARG A 141 4.60 0.41 20.38
N ILE A 142 3.99 1.56 20.10
CA ILE A 142 3.12 1.76 18.93
C ILE A 142 3.92 1.69 17.63
N ILE A 143 5.05 2.39 17.55
CA ILE A 143 5.94 2.34 16.37
C ILE A 143 6.45 0.90 16.14
N ALA A 144 6.77 0.16 17.19
CA ALA A 144 7.19 -1.24 17.08
C ALA A 144 6.09 -2.13 16.48
N LEU A 145 4.82 -1.91 16.84
CA LEU A 145 3.68 -2.60 16.23
C LEU A 145 3.52 -2.26 14.75
N ILE A 146 3.56 -0.97 14.41
CA ILE A 146 3.40 -0.51 13.02
C ILE A 146 4.50 -1.11 12.13
N ARG A 147 5.75 -1.15 12.61
CA ARG A 147 6.91 -1.66 11.86
C ARG A 147 7.06 -3.19 11.87
N GLY A 148 6.12 -3.94 12.44
CA GLY A 148 6.23 -5.40 12.51
C GLY A 148 7.33 -5.92 13.45
N ARG A 149 7.77 -5.13 14.44
CA ARG A 149 8.91 -5.43 15.33
C ARG A 149 8.52 -5.66 16.79
N SER A 150 7.22 -5.63 17.11
CA SER A 150 6.73 -5.89 18.47
C SER A 150 6.77 -7.38 18.81
N ARG A 151 6.99 -7.69 20.08
CA ARG A 151 6.81 -9.03 20.65
C ARG A 151 5.38 -9.30 21.12
N SER A 152 4.49 -8.33 20.99
CA SER A 152 3.09 -8.50 21.35
C SER A 152 2.47 -9.68 20.60
N PRO A 153 1.72 -10.57 21.27
CA PRO A 153 0.94 -11.61 20.61
C PRO A 153 -0.03 -11.06 19.56
N LEU A 154 -0.42 -9.79 19.72
CA LEU A 154 -1.36 -9.07 18.85
C LEU A 154 -0.69 -8.36 17.66
N GLN A 155 0.63 -8.48 17.47
CA GLN A 155 1.39 -7.85 16.38
C GLN A 155 0.75 -8.08 15.00
N GLY A 156 0.28 -9.30 14.72
CA GLY A 156 -0.31 -9.66 13.43
C GLY A 156 -1.61 -8.92 13.10
N LEU A 157 -2.28 -8.28 14.08
CA LEU A 157 -3.45 -7.44 13.82
C LEU A 157 -3.10 -6.09 13.17
N ILE A 158 -1.88 -5.60 13.39
CA ILE A 158 -1.41 -4.29 12.90
C ILE A 158 -0.53 -4.46 11.66
N SER A 159 0.42 -5.38 11.72
CA SER A 159 1.32 -5.67 10.61
C SER A 159 1.52 -7.18 10.53
N GLY A 160 1.00 -7.78 9.47
CA GLY A 160 1.09 -9.22 9.20
C GLY A 160 0.38 -9.63 7.90
N SER A 161 0.32 -10.93 7.63
CA SER A 161 -0.42 -11.44 6.45
C SER A 161 -1.92 -11.19 6.51
N LEU A 162 -2.49 -11.14 7.73
CA LEU A 162 -3.89 -10.83 8.00
C LEU A 162 -3.99 -9.69 9.02
N ASP A 163 -3.49 -8.51 8.65
CA ASP A 163 -3.73 -7.30 9.44
C ASP A 163 -5.06 -6.64 9.07
N LEU A 164 -5.51 -5.82 10.02
CA LEU A 164 -6.80 -5.13 9.94
C LEU A 164 -6.77 -3.99 8.92
N ASP A 165 -5.59 -3.42 8.66
CA ASP A 165 -5.36 -2.48 7.55
C ASP A 165 -5.83 -3.08 6.21
N LYS A 166 -5.32 -4.27 5.83
CA LYS A 166 -5.71 -4.94 4.59
C LYS A 166 -7.20 -5.20 4.46
N ILE A 167 -7.83 -5.62 5.55
CA ILE A 167 -9.28 -5.89 5.56
C ILE A 167 -10.07 -4.58 5.37
N GLU A 168 -9.63 -3.50 6.02
CA GLU A 168 -10.24 -2.18 5.92
C GLU A 168 -10.13 -1.63 4.50
N TYR A 169 -8.90 -1.47 4.00
CA TYR A 169 -8.70 -0.79 2.72
C TYR A 169 -9.32 -1.59 1.59
N LEU A 170 -9.24 -2.93 1.58
CA LEU A 170 -9.81 -3.70 0.47
C LEU A 170 -11.33 -3.51 0.39
N LYS A 171 -12.01 -3.50 1.54
CA LYS A 171 -13.46 -3.31 1.57
C LYS A 171 -13.85 -1.86 1.27
N ARG A 172 -13.12 -0.88 1.82
CA ARG A 172 -13.35 0.56 1.57
C ARG A 172 -13.06 0.94 0.13
N ASP A 173 -11.93 0.53 -0.40
CA ASP A 173 -11.53 0.82 -1.78
C ASP A 173 -12.53 0.23 -2.77
N ALA A 174 -12.97 -1.02 -2.57
CA ALA A 174 -13.98 -1.63 -3.41
C ALA A 174 -15.30 -0.83 -3.38
N PHE A 175 -15.76 -0.47 -2.17
CA PHE A 175 -16.96 0.32 -1.96
C PHE A 175 -16.88 1.69 -2.63
N MET A 176 -15.79 2.44 -2.38
CA MET A 176 -15.61 3.81 -2.89
C MET A 176 -15.33 3.83 -4.40
N CYS A 177 -14.69 2.80 -4.95
CA CYS A 177 -14.52 2.66 -6.40
C CYS A 177 -15.80 2.17 -7.10
N GLY A 178 -16.82 1.70 -6.36
CA GLY A 178 -18.03 1.13 -6.93
C GLY A 178 -17.81 -0.20 -7.64
N VAL A 179 -16.87 -1.02 -7.15
CA VAL A 179 -16.50 -2.30 -7.76
C VAL A 179 -16.84 -3.47 -6.84
N ASN A 180 -17.46 -4.52 -7.41
CA ASN A 180 -17.85 -5.72 -6.66
C ASN A 180 -16.83 -6.85 -6.86
N TYR A 181 -15.55 -6.51 -6.68
CA TYR A 181 -14.43 -7.43 -6.86
C TYR A 181 -14.20 -8.29 -5.60
N GLY A 182 -15.14 -9.20 -5.35
CA GLY A 182 -15.12 -10.14 -4.23
C GLY A 182 -15.51 -9.49 -2.91
N ASP A 183 -16.63 -9.91 -2.32
CA ASP A 183 -16.99 -9.44 -0.98
C ASP A 183 -16.18 -10.19 0.07
N ILE A 184 -15.67 -9.44 1.03
CA ILE A 184 -14.92 -9.97 2.16
C ILE A 184 -15.89 -10.14 3.32
N ASP A 185 -16.07 -11.38 3.77
CA ASP A 185 -16.79 -11.70 5.00
C ASP A 185 -15.92 -11.35 6.22
N VAL A 186 -15.89 -10.04 6.51
CA VAL A 186 -15.13 -9.47 7.62
C VAL A 186 -15.61 -10.04 8.95
N ASP A 187 -16.91 -10.26 9.11
CA ASP A 187 -17.45 -10.79 10.36
C ASP A 187 -16.95 -12.21 10.62
N ARG A 188 -16.96 -13.07 9.61
CA ARG A 188 -16.42 -14.42 9.69
C ARG A 188 -14.91 -14.43 9.97
N LEU A 189 -14.15 -13.55 9.32
CA LEU A 189 -12.71 -13.40 9.57
C LEU A 189 -12.43 -13.03 11.03
N LEU A 190 -13.05 -11.96 11.52
CA LEU A 190 -12.86 -11.49 12.90
C LEU A 190 -13.29 -12.56 13.92
N ASN A 191 -14.39 -13.26 13.66
CA ASN A 191 -14.84 -14.37 14.50
C ASN A 191 -13.92 -15.58 14.47
N SER A 192 -13.06 -15.72 13.46
CA SER A 192 -12.08 -16.80 13.38
C SER A 192 -10.77 -16.49 14.09
N LEU A 193 -10.52 -15.24 14.49
CA LEU A 193 -9.29 -14.84 15.17
C LEU A 193 -9.14 -15.55 16.53
N THR A 194 -7.93 -16.00 16.82
CA THR A 194 -7.52 -16.68 18.06
C THR A 194 -6.10 -16.28 18.43
N VAL A 195 -5.65 -16.60 19.65
CA VAL A 195 -4.23 -16.53 20.03
C VAL A 195 -3.75 -17.94 20.31
N VAL A 196 -2.69 -18.35 19.62
CA VAL A 196 -2.10 -19.70 19.71
C VAL A 196 -0.59 -19.60 19.88
N GLU A 197 0.02 -20.63 20.45
CA GLU A 197 1.46 -20.77 20.48
C GLU A 197 1.98 -21.06 19.06
N ASP A 198 2.86 -20.20 18.57
CA ASP A 198 3.45 -20.35 17.24
C ASP A 198 4.47 -21.50 17.26
N PRO A 199 4.25 -22.59 16.51
CA PRO A 199 5.08 -23.80 16.58
C PRO A 199 6.54 -23.55 16.14
N GLU A 200 6.80 -22.52 15.34
CA GLU A 200 8.16 -22.20 14.88
C GLU A 200 8.87 -21.22 15.81
N ARG A 201 8.11 -20.36 16.50
CA ARG A 201 8.67 -19.27 17.32
C ARG A 201 8.58 -19.54 18.82
N GLY A 202 7.76 -20.50 19.26
CA GLY A 202 7.55 -20.83 20.67
C GLY A 202 6.90 -19.70 21.47
N GLU A 203 6.23 -18.75 20.80
CA GLU A 203 5.62 -17.59 21.44
C GLU A 203 4.14 -17.47 21.03
N PRO A 204 3.28 -16.95 21.91
CA PRO A 204 1.89 -16.69 21.56
C PRO A 204 1.79 -15.64 20.45
N ARG A 205 0.93 -15.90 19.47
CA ARG A 205 0.63 -15.05 18.32
C ARG A 205 -0.83 -15.14 17.92
N VAL A 206 -1.34 -14.05 17.35
CA VAL A 206 -2.63 -14.07 16.70
C VAL A 206 -2.59 -15.02 15.50
N GLY A 207 -3.60 -15.88 15.43
CA GLY A 207 -3.82 -16.83 14.35
C GLY A 207 -5.29 -16.88 13.97
N VAL A 208 -5.63 -17.83 13.12
CA VAL A 208 -7.03 -18.08 12.71
C VAL A 208 -7.44 -19.50 13.03
N HIS A 209 -8.72 -19.72 13.35
CA HIS A 209 -9.27 -21.07 13.37
C HIS A 209 -9.46 -21.56 11.94
N GLU A 210 -9.29 -22.87 11.70
CA GLU A 210 -9.55 -23.54 10.42
C GLU A 210 -10.93 -23.22 9.79
N LYS A 211 -11.91 -22.82 10.60
CA LYS A 211 -13.27 -22.44 10.16
C LYS A 211 -13.31 -21.07 9.45
N GLY A 212 -12.24 -20.28 9.55
CA GLY A 212 -12.07 -18.99 8.88
C GLY A 212 -11.32 -19.08 7.56
N LEU A 213 -10.82 -20.26 7.15
CA LEU A 213 -10.02 -20.40 5.93
C LEU A 213 -10.76 -19.95 4.67
N SER A 214 -12.06 -20.26 4.54
CA SER A 214 -12.85 -19.80 3.39
C SER A 214 -12.97 -18.28 3.31
N ALA A 215 -13.00 -17.59 4.45
CA ALA A 215 -13.04 -16.13 4.50
C ALA A 215 -11.65 -15.53 4.19
N LEU A 216 -10.58 -16.23 4.58
CA LEU A 216 -9.20 -15.88 4.21
C LEU A 216 -8.97 -16.05 2.69
N GLU A 217 -9.48 -17.13 2.09
CA GLU A 217 -9.47 -17.34 0.65
C GLU A 217 -10.19 -16.20 -0.09
N SER A 218 -11.38 -15.82 0.40
CA SER A 218 -12.16 -14.71 -0.17
C SER A 218 -11.39 -13.39 -0.12
N LEU A 219 -10.67 -13.12 0.98
CA LEU A 219 -9.79 -11.96 1.11
C LEU A 219 -8.65 -11.98 0.07
N LEU A 220 -8.02 -13.13 -0.16
CA LEU A 220 -6.96 -13.26 -1.17
C LEU A 220 -7.48 -12.98 -2.59
N PHE A 221 -8.65 -13.53 -2.94
CA PHE A 221 -9.27 -13.28 -4.24
C PHE A 221 -9.66 -11.80 -4.41
N ALA A 222 -10.28 -11.19 -3.39
CA ALA A 222 -10.59 -9.77 -3.39
C ALA A 222 -9.32 -8.93 -3.59
N LYS A 223 -8.24 -9.25 -2.85
CA LYS A 223 -6.94 -8.59 -3.00
C LYS A 223 -6.39 -8.71 -4.42
N TYR A 224 -6.37 -9.91 -5.00
CA TYR A 224 -5.94 -10.10 -6.39
C TYR A 224 -6.76 -9.24 -7.37
N GLN A 225 -8.09 -9.27 -7.26
CA GLN A 225 -8.96 -8.53 -8.16
C GLN A 225 -8.79 -7.01 -7.99
N MET A 226 -8.62 -6.51 -6.77
CA MET A 226 -8.33 -5.09 -6.50
C MET A 226 -6.97 -4.67 -7.07
N TYR A 227 -5.94 -5.51 -6.95
CA TYR A 227 -4.64 -5.25 -7.59
C TYR A 227 -4.75 -5.17 -9.10
N ARG A 228 -5.32 -6.20 -9.73
CA ARG A 228 -5.44 -6.29 -11.18
C ARG A 228 -6.30 -5.16 -11.75
N ASN A 229 -7.44 -4.87 -11.12
CA ASN A 229 -8.47 -4.03 -11.71
C ASN A 229 -8.48 -2.60 -11.21
N VAL A 230 -7.94 -2.29 -10.03
CA VAL A 230 -7.95 -0.92 -9.46
C VAL A 230 -6.53 -0.40 -9.32
N TYR A 231 -5.70 -1.01 -8.47
CA TYR A 231 -4.37 -0.47 -8.13
C TYR A 231 -3.41 -0.47 -9.33
N TRP A 232 -3.45 -1.52 -10.15
CA TRP A 232 -2.65 -1.65 -11.37
C TRP A 232 -3.45 -1.50 -12.65
N HIS A 233 -4.63 -0.88 -12.57
CA HIS A 233 -5.39 -0.49 -13.74
C HIS A 233 -4.54 0.41 -14.64
N HIS A 234 -4.44 0.09 -15.92
CA HIS A 234 -3.55 0.77 -16.86
C HIS A 234 -3.69 2.30 -16.87
N ALA A 235 -4.91 2.84 -16.75
CA ALA A 235 -5.12 4.28 -16.70
C ALA A 235 -4.70 4.91 -15.35
N VAL A 236 -4.84 4.18 -14.24
CA VAL A 236 -4.33 4.64 -12.92
C VAL A 236 -2.81 4.66 -12.97
N ARG A 237 -2.19 3.60 -13.49
CA ARG A 237 -0.74 3.51 -13.67
C ARG A 237 -0.19 4.54 -14.65
N SER A 238 -0.92 4.88 -15.71
CA SER A 238 -0.56 6.00 -16.60
C SER A 238 -0.47 7.32 -15.82
N ALA A 239 -1.49 7.64 -15.00
CA ALA A 239 -1.46 8.83 -14.16
C ALA A 239 -0.30 8.77 -13.14
N THR A 240 -0.07 7.62 -12.51
CA THR A 240 1.05 7.41 -11.58
C THR A 240 2.40 7.64 -12.27
N ALA A 241 2.63 7.07 -13.46
CA ALA A 241 3.87 7.27 -14.22
C ALA A 241 4.09 8.73 -14.60
N MET A 242 3.03 9.43 -15.04
CA MET A 242 3.08 10.87 -15.35
C MET A 242 3.46 11.69 -14.11
N TYR A 243 2.87 11.36 -12.95
CA TYR A 243 3.16 12.03 -11.69
C TYR A 243 4.58 11.74 -11.19
N LYS A 244 5.04 10.49 -11.26
CA LYS A 244 6.43 10.10 -10.95
C LYS A 244 7.42 10.92 -11.77
N ARG A 245 7.19 11.04 -13.09
CA ARG A 245 8.04 11.84 -14.00
C ARG A 245 8.03 13.31 -13.63
N LEU A 246 6.86 13.87 -13.34
CA LEU A 246 6.70 15.26 -12.92
C LEU A 246 7.52 15.57 -11.65
N VAL A 247 7.35 14.76 -10.60
CA VAL A 247 8.00 15.03 -9.31
C VAL A 247 9.50 14.73 -9.36
N ASP A 248 9.93 13.64 -10.02
CA ASP A 248 11.37 13.37 -10.24
C ASP A 248 12.05 14.55 -10.96
N GLY A 249 11.42 15.11 -12.00
CA GLY A 249 11.93 16.30 -12.68
C GLY A 249 12.06 17.52 -11.75
N ALA A 250 11.05 17.77 -10.92
CA ALA A 250 11.07 18.88 -9.96
C ALA A 250 12.13 18.71 -8.86
N LEU A 251 12.35 17.48 -8.38
CA LEU A 251 13.40 17.16 -7.41
C LEU A 251 14.80 17.37 -8.01
N ARG A 252 15.03 16.86 -9.23
CA ARG A 252 16.32 17.03 -9.94
C ARG A 252 16.64 18.49 -10.24
N ALA A 253 15.62 19.29 -10.54
CA ALA A 253 15.76 20.72 -10.77
C ALA A 253 15.89 21.55 -9.48
N GLY A 254 15.78 20.93 -8.29
CA GLY A 254 15.79 21.63 -7.00
C GLY A 254 14.55 22.51 -6.77
N SER A 255 13.49 22.32 -7.56
CA SER A 255 12.22 23.04 -7.42
C SER A 255 11.37 22.49 -6.27
N LEU A 256 11.56 21.20 -5.94
CA LEU A 256 11.07 20.56 -4.73
C LEU A 256 12.23 19.92 -3.96
N SER A 257 12.04 19.75 -2.66
CA SER A 257 12.98 19.03 -1.78
C SER A 257 12.32 17.75 -1.25
N ALA A 258 13.07 16.64 -1.29
CA ALA A 258 12.60 15.34 -0.84
C ALA A 258 12.21 15.36 0.65
N GLU A 259 12.91 16.17 1.45
CA GLU A 259 12.69 16.36 2.88
C GLU A 259 11.35 17.03 3.18
N THR A 260 10.84 17.85 2.25
CA THR A 260 9.59 18.60 2.42
C THR A 260 8.36 17.86 1.90
N LEU A 261 8.51 16.79 1.11
CA LEU A 261 7.40 16.07 0.47
C LEU A 261 6.33 15.63 1.49
N ALA A 262 6.78 15.16 2.66
CA ALA A 262 5.92 14.68 3.73
C ALA A 262 5.05 15.77 4.39
N SER A 263 5.40 17.05 4.19
CA SER A 263 4.72 18.18 4.83
C SER A 263 3.48 18.67 4.06
N TYR A 264 3.33 18.26 2.80
CA TYR A 264 2.24 18.72 1.94
C TYR A 264 0.94 17.94 2.14
N THR A 265 -0.15 18.51 1.62
CA THR A 265 -1.40 17.84 1.29
C THR A 265 -1.47 17.58 -0.21
N ASP A 266 -2.44 16.79 -0.69
CA ASP A 266 -2.59 16.49 -2.12
C ASP A 266 -2.64 17.76 -2.97
N GLU A 267 -3.52 18.70 -2.62
CA GLU A 267 -3.62 19.97 -3.36
C GLU A 267 -2.41 20.88 -3.11
N GLY A 268 -1.82 20.82 -1.91
CA GLY A 268 -0.65 21.62 -1.55
C GLY A 268 0.56 21.33 -2.43
N ILE A 269 0.90 20.06 -2.65
CA ILE A 269 2.04 19.69 -3.50
C ILE A 269 1.78 20.03 -4.98
N LEU A 270 0.55 19.87 -5.45
CA LEU A 270 0.18 20.22 -6.84
C LEU A 270 0.23 21.73 -7.09
N HIS A 271 -0.13 22.55 -6.09
CA HIS A 271 0.02 23.99 -6.16
C HIS A 271 1.49 24.41 -6.17
N GLU A 272 2.32 23.81 -5.31
CA GLU A 272 3.76 24.09 -5.26
C GLU A 272 4.42 23.74 -6.60
N LEU A 273 4.11 22.57 -7.17
CA LEU A 273 4.58 22.13 -8.49
C LEU A 273 4.19 23.11 -9.60
N GLU A 274 2.94 23.60 -9.60
CA GLU A 274 2.49 24.58 -10.59
C GLU A 274 3.28 25.88 -10.52
N SER A 275 3.58 26.35 -9.30
CA SER A 275 4.29 27.62 -9.10
C SER A 275 5.79 27.54 -9.42
N ARG A 276 6.45 26.43 -9.08
CA ARG A 276 7.91 26.29 -9.17
C ARG A 276 8.40 25.50 -10.36
N ALA A 277 7.61 24.54 -10.84
CA ALA A 277 7.98 23.66 -11.94
C ALA A 277 6.79 23.48 -12.93
N PRO A 278 6.34 24.56 -13.60
CA PRO A 278 5.27 24.46 -14.59
C PRO A 278 5.58 23.37 -15.63
N SER A 279 4.65 22.44 -15.79
CA SER A 279 4.85 21.28 -16.66
C SER A 279 3.56 20.91 -17.38
N SER A 280 3.69 20.52 -18.65
CA SER A 280 2.59 19.96 -19.44
C SER A 280 2.01 18.69 -18.80
N LEU A 281 2.83 17.91 -18.08
CA LEU A 281 2.38 16.74 -17.32
C LEU A 281 1.38 17.11 -16.23
N LEU A 282 1.63 18.19 -15.48
CA LEU A 282 0.72 18.66 -14.44
C LEU A 282 -0.61 19.12 -15.03
N GLY A 283 -0.57 19.93 -16.09
CA GLY A 283 -1.78 20.33 -16.81
C GLY A 283 -2.56 19.13 -17.36
N ALA A 284 -1.85 18.15 -17.93
CA ALA A 284 -2.46 16.92 -18.43
C ALA A 284 -3.09 16.06 -17.32
N LEU A 285 -2.47 15.96 -16.14
CA LEU A 285 -3.06 15.27 -14.99
C LEU A 285 -4.34 15.97 -14.51
N ARG A 286 -4.31 17.30 -14.35
CA ARG A 286 -5.46 18.09 -13.89
C ARG A 286 -6.64 18.03 -14.85
N GLU A 287 -6.37 18.10 -16.15
CA GLU A 287 -7.39 18.02 -17.20
C GLU A 287 -7.65 16.58 -17.67
N ARG A 288 -7.11 15.59 -16.94
CA ARG A 288 -7.32 14.16 -17.15
C ARG A 288 -6.93 13.67 -18.57
N ARG A 289 -6.00 14.35 -19.23
CA ARG A 289 -5.35 13.96 -20.49
C ARG A 289 -4.23 12.94 -20.25
N LEU A 290 -4.64 11.76 -19.79
CA LEU A 290 -3.70 10.68 -19.48
C LEU A 290 -3.04 10.13 -20.74
N TYR A 291 -1.74 9.82 -20.62
CA TYR A 291 -0.96 9.20 -21.69
C TYR A 291 -1.56 7.84 -22.06
N LYS A 292 -1.57 7.55 -23.36
CA LYS A 292 -2.18 6.33 -23.89
C LYS A 292 -1.17 5.20 -23.88
N ARG A 293 -1.65 4.01 -23.57
CA ARG A 293 -0.87 2.78 -23.59
C ARG A 293 -0.55 2.42 -25.04
N VAL A 294 0.73 2.42 -25.39
CA VAL A 294 1.23 2.09 -26.74
C VAL A 294 1.88 0.71 -26.79
N PHE A 295 2.21 0.14 -25.64
CA PHE A 295 2.70 -1.24 -25.48
C PHE A 295 2.26 -1.79 -24.12
N GLU A 296 2.00 -3.09 -24.06
CA GLU A 296 1.93 -3.83 -22.81
C GLU A 296 2.40 -5.27 -22.98
N CYS A 297 3.01 -5.83 -21.93
CA CYS A 297 3.45 -7.21 -21.87
C CYS A 297 3.24 -7.74 -20.43
N PRO A 298 2.59 -8.89 -20.24
CA PRO A 298 2.40 -9.46 -18.91
C PRO A 298 3.73 -9.97 -18.33
N ALA A 299 3.91 -9.87 -17.01
CA ALA A 299 5.12 -10.38 -16.33
C ALA A 299 5.30 -11.90 -16.46
N ALA A 300 4.23 -12.64 -16.82
CA ALA A 300 4.29 -14.06 -17.14
C ALA A 300 5.11 -14.37 -18.40
N GLU A 301 5.23 -13.41 -19.34
CA GLU A 301 6.01 -13.56 -20.58
C GLU A 301 7.47 -13.10 -20.42
N LEU A 302 7.81 -12.48 -19.29
CA LEU A 302 9.16 -12.03 -18.97
C LEU A 302 9.92 -13.09 -18.14
N PRO A 303 11.25 -13.13 -18.24
CA PRO A 303 12.06 -13.92 -17.30
C PRO A 303 11.81 -13.43 -15.86
N PRO A 304 12.00 -14.29 -14.82
CA PRO A 304 11.72 -13.91 -13.43
C PRO A 304 12.42 -12.62 -12.95
N GLU A 305 13.65 -12.38 -13.40
CA GLU A 305 14.45 -11.17 -13.11
C GLU A 305 14.19 -10.02 -14.10
N GLY A 306 13.26 -10.21 -15.05
CA GLY A 306 13.01 -9.29 -16.15
C GLY A 306 12.29 -8.02 -15.69
N GLY A 307 12.89 -6.87 -16.02
CA GLY A 307 12.34 -5.54 -15.78
C GLY A 307 12.55 -5.02 -14.35
N GLU A 308 13.23 -5.78 -13.47
CA GLU A 308 13.42 -5.37 -12.07
C GLU A 308 14.19 -4.05 -11.93
N TRP A 309 15.11 -3.75 -12.85
CA TRP A 309 15.81 -2.46 -12.89
C TRP A 309 14.86 -1.25 -12.99
N MET A 310 13.64 -1.43 -13.50
CA MET A 310 12.64 -0.36 -13.58
C MET A 310 12.04 0.02 -12.23
N ALA A 311 12.12 -0.88 -11.24
CA ALA A 311 11.69 -0.61 -9.88
C ALA A 311 12.83 0.02 -9.04
N ASP A 312 14.07 -0.36 -9.31
CA ASP A 312 15.21 -0.04 -8.43
C ASP A 312 16.02 1.18 -8.88
N ASP A 313 16.06 1.50 -10.17
CA ASP A 313 16.88 2.58 -10.72
C ASP A 313 16.06 3.61 -11.50
N ARG A 314 15.52 4.60 -10.78
CA ARG A 314 14.72 5.66 -11.39
C ARG A 314 15.52 6.51 -12.38
N ALA A 315 16.82 6.72 -12.16
CA ALA A 315 17.65 7.52 -13.06
C ALA A 315 17.85 6.82 -14.40
N LEU A 316 18.09 5.51 -14.37
CA LEU A 316 18.15 4.66 -15.54
C LEU A 316 16.81 4.66 -16.30
N VAL A 317 15.68 4.51 -15.60
CA VAL A 317 14.34 4.57 -16.23
C VAL A 317 14.13 5.88 -16.97
N VAL A 318 14.44 7.01 -16.34
CA VAL A 318 14.33 8.34 -16.98
C VAL A 318 15.20 8.44 -18.23
N ALA A 319 16.44 7.96 -18.16
CA ALA A 319 17.35 7.99 -19.30
C ALA A 319 16.84 7.14 -20.47
N VAL A 320 16.26 5.97 -20.17
CA VAL A 320 15.60 5.10 -21.16
C VAL A 320 14.36 5.76 -21.74
N GLU A 321 13.47 6.33 -20.91
CA GLU A 321 12.28 7.07 -21.32
C GLU A 321 12.64 8.16 -22.34
N ASP A 322 13.64 8.99 -22.01
CA ASP A 322 14.07 10.11 -22.86
C ASP A 322 14.82 9.67 -24.12
N HIS A 323 15.52 8.53 -24.08
CA HIS A 323 16.15 7.96 -25.27
C HIS A 323 15.09 7.41 -26.24
N LEU A 324 14.18 6.56 -25.76
CA LEU A 324 13.08 6.01 -26.55
C LEU A 324 12.17 7.11 -27.11
N ALA A 325 11.89 8.15 -26.31
CA ALA A 325 11.15 9.31 -26.78
C ALA A 325 11.83 9.94 -28.01
N ARG A 326 13.14 10.23 -27.94
CA ARG A 326 13.90 10.83 -29.04
C ARG A 326 13.89 9.97 -30.30
N GLU A 327 14.10 8.67 -30.18
CA GLU A 327 14.08 7.77 -31.34
C GLU A 327 12.70 7.71 -32.02
N LEU A 328 11.62 7.94 -31.26
CA LEU A 328 10.23 7.97 -31.75
C LEU A 328 9.74 9.38 -32.13
N GLY A 329 10.63 10.38 -32.14
CA GLY A 329 10.29 11.78 -32.45
C GLY A 329 9.38 12.44 -31.41
N LEU A 330 9.50 12.03 -30.15
CA LEU A 330 8.84 12.60 -28.98
C LEU A 330 9.83 13.42 -28.14
N ALA A 331 9.31 14.39 -27.38
CA ALA A 331 10.11 15.16 -26.43
C ALA A 331 10.34 14.38 -25.11
N PRO A 332 11.37 14.73 -24.32
CA PRO A 332 11.57 14.18 -22.99
C PRO A 332 10.31 14.24 -22.11
N GLY A 333 9.97 13.13 -21.46
CA GLY A 333 8.75 13.01 -20.64
C GLY A 333 7.44 12.85 -21.42
N GLU A 334 7.47 12.71 -22.75
CA GLU A 334 6.29 12.36 -23.57
C GLU A 334 6.09 10.85 -23.75
N LEU A 335 7.07 10.04 -23.34
CA LEU A 335 7.01 8.58 -23.25
C LEU A 335 7.44 8.14 -21.86
N LEU A 336 6.70 7.21 -21.27
CA LEU A 336 6.89 6.76 -19.89
C LEU A 336 6.85 5.24 -19.80
N LEU A 337 7.73 4.68 -18.99
CA LEU A 337 7.76 3.26 -18.66
C LEU A 337 7.07 3.03 -17.32
N ASP A 338 6.32 1.94 -17.22
CA ASP A 338 5.72 1.52 -15.97
C ASP A 338 5.77 0.00 -15.82
N TYR A 339 6.34 -0.45 -14.70
CA TYR A 339 6.35 -1.85 -14.31
C TYR A 339 6.22 -1.95 -12.79
N PRO A 340 4.99 -2.00 -12.25
CA PRO A 340 4.77 -1.92 -10.81
C PRO A 340 5.31 -3.15 -10.10
N THR A 341 5.83 -2.96 -8.88
CA THR A 341 6.24 -4.03 -7.97
C THR A 341 5.39 -4.00 -6.70
N LYS A 342 5.08 -5.18 -6.15
CA LYS A 342 4.62 -5.29 -4.76
C LYS A 342 5.06 -6.62 -4.15
N THR A 343 6.12 -6.57 -3.36
CA THR A 343 6.64 -7.72 -2.62
C THR A 343 5.54 -8.34 -1.74
N GLN A 344 5.41 -9.67 -1.77
CA GLN A 344 4.44 -10.44 -0.98
C GLN A 344 2.97 -10.00 -1.14
N MET A 345 2.55 -9.65 -2.36
CA MET A 345 1.17 -9.22 -2.64
C MET A 345 0.09 -10.17 -2.08
N LEU A 346 0.31 -11.49 -2.09
CA LEU A 346 -0.68 -12.49 -1.66
C LEU A 346 -0.09 -13.50 -0.65
N GLY A 347 1.04 -13.16 -0.02
CA GLY A 347 1.73 -14.03 0.92
C GLY A 347 0.92 -14.28 2.20
N LEU A 348 0.67 -15.56 2.50
CA LEU A 348 0.11 -16.00 3.77
C LEU A 348 1.21 -16.60 4.63
N ASP A 349 1.40 -16.00 5.81
CA ASP A 349 2.24 -16.50 6.88
C ASP A 349 1.50 -16.31 8.21
N ILE A 350 0.67 -17.30 8.59
CA ILE A 350 -0.18 -17.20 9.78
C ILE A 350 -0.36 -18.54 10.49
N PRO A 351 -0.30 -18.58 11.84
CA PRO A 351 -0.69 -19.77 12.60
C PRO A 351 -2.17 -20.09 12.45
N VAL A 352 -2.49 -21.36 12.25
CA VAL A 352 -3.88 -21.83 12.16
C VAL A 352 -4.16 -22.93 13.16
N LEU A 353 -5.20 -22.73 13.97
CA LEU A 353 -5.74 -23.71 14.89
C LEU A 353 -6.67 -24.67 14.15
N ARG A 354 -6.27 -25.95 14.09
CA ARG A 354 -7.00 -27.04 13.44
C ARG A 354 -8.07 -27.61 14.38
N ARG A 355 -9.06 -28.30 13.80
CA ARG A 355 -10.13 -28.96 14.58
C ARG A 355 -9.63 -30.04 15.55
N ASP A 356 -8.48 -30.65 15.27
CA ASP A 356 -7.84 -31.64 16.12
C ASP A 356 -7.04 -31.02 17.29
N GLY A 357 -7.04 -29.69 17.40
CA GLY A 357 -6.31 -28.94 18.41
C GLY A 357 -4.86 -28.64 18.05
N SER A 358 -4.35 -29.17 16.94
CA SER A 358 -2.99 -28.86 16.48
C SER A 358 -2.91 -27.45 15.90
N VAL A 359 -1.76 -26.81 16.06
CA VAL A 359 -1.44 -25.53 15.42
C VAL A 359 -0.50 -25.81 14.26
N ARG A 360 -0.88 -25.35 13.06
CA ARG A 360 -0.03 -25.44 11.87
C ARG A 360 0.13 -24.07 11.27
N ARG A 361 1.35 -23.74 10.85
CA ARG A 361 1.63 -22.50 10.14
C ARG A 361 1.19 -22.64 8.68
N LEU A 362 0.39 -21.71 8.19
CA LEU A 362 0.08 -21.60 6.77
C LEU A 362 1.14 -20.73 6.15
N THR A 363 2.07 -21.35 5.42
CA THR A 363 3.21 -20.69 4.75
C THR A 363 3.05 -20.74 3.23
N ALA A 364 4.07 -20.25 2.52
CA ALA A 364 4.15 -20.33 1.07
C ALA A 364 4.24 -21.77 0.51
N GLU A 365 4.45 -22.78 1.35
CA GLU A 365 4.50 -24.19 0.92
C GLU A 365 3.10 -24.83 0.88
N GLY A 366 2.09 -24.15 1.44
CA GLY A 366 0.72 -24.62 1.52
C GLY A 366 0.55 -25.80 2.48
N TRP A 367 -0.60 -26.46 2.44
CA TRP A 367 -0.84 -27.72 3.16
C TRP A 367 -1.36 -28.78 2.21
N GLU A 368 -1.06 -30.05 2.53
CA GLU A 368 -1.69 -31.19 1.88
C GLU A 368 -3.21 -31.18 2.17
N GLY A 369 -4.04 -31.18 1.11
CA GLY A 369 -5.51 -31.16 1.20
C GLY A 369 -6.18 -29.79 1.32
N ALA A 370 -5.43 -28.68 1.32
CA ALA A 370 -5.97 -27.33 1.16
C ALA A 370 -5.75 -26.83 -0.30
N ILE A 371 -6.44 -25.78 -0.73
CA ILE A 371 -6.07 -25.08 -1.96
C ILE A 371 -4.59 -24.68 -1.82
N ASN A 372 -3.77 -24.93 -2.85
CA ASN A 372 -2.38 -24.47 -2.89
C ASN A 372 -2.35 -22.94 -3.12
N LEU A 373 -2.87 -22.21 -2.13
CA LEU A 373 -3.03 -20.76 -2.12
C LEU A 373 -1.71 -20.03 -2.36
N PRO A 374 -0.55 -20.51 -1.86
CA PRO A 374 0.71 -19.87 -2.14
C PRO A 374 1.20 -19.94 -3.59
N LYS A 375 1.17 -21.14 -4.20
CA LYS A 375 1.54 -21.29 -5.61
C LYS A 375 0.60 -20.48 -6.49
N LEU A 376 -0.69 -20.48 -6.14
CA LEU A 376 -1.68 -19.63 -6.78
C LEU A 376 -1.35 -18.14 -6.59
N SER A 377 -0.90 -17.73 -5.41
CA SER A 377 -0.51 -16.35 -5.09
C SER A 377 0.59 -15.82 -6.01
N GLU A 378 1.65 -16.60 -6.25
CA GLU A 378 2.74 -16.19 -7.15
C GLU A 378 2.26 -16.07 -8.61
N GLU A 379 1.50 -17.06 -9.10
CA GLU A 379 0.93 -17.03 -10.44
C GLU A 379 -0.06 -15.87 -10.63
N LEU A 380 -0.90 -15.61 -9.62
CA LEU A 380 -1.82 -14.46 -9.62
C LEU A 380 -1.05 -13.13 -9.59
N TYR A 381 0.05 -13.03 -8.85
CA TYR A 381 0.93 -11.86 -8.87
C TYR A 381 1.51 -11.61 -10.28
N ARG A 382 2.10 -12.64 -10.89
CA ARG A 382 2.64 -12.55 -12.26
C ARG A 382 1.55 -12.23 -13.30
N SER A 383 0.35 -12.76 -13.11
CA SER A 383 -0.81 -12.49 -13.97
C SER A 383 -1.33 -11.05 -13.84
N ALA A 384 -1.26 -10.47 -12.63
CA ALA A 384 -1.71 -9.10 -12.37
C ALA A 384 -0.69 -8.04 -12.81
N ARG A 385 0.61 -8.38 -12.83
CA ARG A 385 1.71 -7.46 -13.13
C ARG A 385 1.97 -7.36 -14.64
N TRP A 386 2.05 -6.13 -15.16
CA TRP A 386 2.24 -5.85 -16.59
C TRP A 386 3.27 -4.75 -16.76
N LEU A 387 4.22 -4.97 -17.67
CA LEU A 387 5.08 -3.94 -18.21
C LEU A 387 4.28 -3.11 -19.21
N ARG A 388 4.37 -1.79 -19.13
CA ARG A 388 3.63 -0.87 -20.00
C ARG A 388 4.50 0.27 -20.47
N VAL A 389 4.22 0.72 -21.69
CA VAL A 389 4.73 1.99 -22.23
C VAL A 389 3.54 2.90 -22.49
N PHE A 390 3.61 4.13 -21.96
CA PHE A 390 2.63 5.17 -22.17
C PHE A 390 3.21 6.30 -22.99
N ALA A 391 2.45 6.89 -23.91
CA ALA A 391 2.86 8.04 -24.71
C ALA A 391 1.79 9.13 -24.78
N CYS A 392 2.21 10.39 -24.94
CA CYS A 392 1.31 11.54 -25.05
C CYS A 392 0.45 11.51 -26.32
N ARG A 393 0.93 10.85 -27.37
CA ARG A 393 0.27 10.69 -28.68
C ARG A 393 0.49 9.27 -29.23
N PRO A 394 -0.32 8.81 -30.19
CA PRO A 394 -0.10 7.52 -30.83
C PRO A 394 1.31 7.44 -31.46
N VAL A 395 2.04 6.40 -31.09
CA VAL A 395 3.33 6.01 -31.67
C VAL A 395 3.39 4.48 -31.74
N THR A 396 4.12 3.94 -32.71
CA THR A 396 4.34 2.50 -32.83
C THR A 396 5.63 2.14 -32.12
N VAL A 397 5.55 1.24 -31.15
CA VAL A 397 6.71 0.71 -30.44
C VAL A 397 6.86 -0.77 -30.79
N SER A 398 8.07 -1.20 -31.14
CA SER A 398 8.34 -2.61 -31.44
C SER A 398 8.16 -3.46 -30.19
N HIS A 399 7.27 -4.47 -30.28
CA HIS A 399 7.04 -5.40 -29.17
C HIS A 399 8.33 -6.11 -28.75
N GLU A 400 9.09 -6.55 -29.75
CA GLU A 400 10.35 -7.25 -29.58
C GLU A 400 11.40 -6.38 -28.89
N THR A 401 11.49 -5.09 -29.22
CA THR A 401 12.48 -4.22 -28.58
C THR A 401 12.19 -4.03 -27.10
N ILE A 402 10.95 -3.70 -26.74
CA ILE A 402 10.61 -3.44 -25.33
C ILE A 402 10.70 -4.71 -24.50
N ALA A 403 10.25 -5.85 -25.05
CA ALA A 403 10.40 -7.14 -24.39
C ALA A 403 11.87 -7.49 -24.16
N ARG A 404 12.74 -7.33 -25.18
CA ARG A 404 14.19 -7.55 -25.03
C ARG A 404 14.80 -6.61 -24.01
N LEU A 405 14.45 -5.33 -24.03
CA LEU A 405 14.93 -4.34 -23.07
C LEU A 405 14.58 -4.74 -21.63
N ALA A 406 13.38 -5.28 -21.41
CA ALA A 406 12.97 -5.80 -20.13
C ALA A 406 13.78 -7.04 -19.69
N THR A 407 14.35 -7.82 -20.62
CA THR A 407 15.20 -8.97 -20.25
C THR A 407 16.63 -8.60 -19.84
N LEU A 408 17.04 -7.35 -20.06
CA LEU A 408 18.40 -6.89 -19.74
C LEU A 408 18.55 -6.55 -18.26
N SER A 409 19.74 -6.78 -17.73
CA SER A 409 20.16 -6.24 -16.43
C SER A 409 20.39 -4.72 -16.51
N ALA A 410 20.35 -4.02 -15.36
CA ALA A 410 20.60 -2.59 -15.30
C ALA A 410 21.94 -2.19 -15.96
N ALA A 411 23.00 -2.96 -15.71
CA ALA A 411 24.33 -2.72 -16.28
C ALA A 411 24.33 -2.81 -17.82
N GLU A 412 23.61 -3.78 -18.40
CA GLU A 412 23.49 -3.90 -19.86
C GLU A 412 22.69 -2.76 -20.48
N VAL A 413 21.64 -2.29 -19.79
CA VAL A 413 20.85 -1.12 -20.23
C VAL A 413 21.74 0.13 -20.26
N HIS A 414 22.57 0.37 -19.24
CA HIS A 414 23.53 1.47 -19.24
C HIS A 414 24.47 1.44 -20.45
N VAL A 415 25.09 0.28 -20.72
CA VAL A 415 26.00 0.11 -21.86
C VAL A 415 25.29 0.39 -23.19
N ARG A 416 24.02 0.01 -23.35
CA ARG A 416 23.25 0.30 -24.56
C ARG A 416 22.89 1.77 -24.70
N LEU A 417 22.54 2.45 -23.61
CA LEU A 417 22.29 3.88 -23.61
C LEU A 417 23.52 4.68 -24.04
N GLU A 418 24.71 4.31 -23.56
CA GLU A 418 25.98 4.95 -23.95
C GLU A 418 26.29 4.78 -25.45
N ARG A 419 25.92 3.63 -26.02
CA ARG A 419 26.09 3.32 -27.45
C ARG A 419 25.04 3.96 -28.35
N GLY A 420 23.94 4.46 -27.77
CA GLY A 420 22.86 5.12 -28.51
C GLY A 420 22.00 4.18 -29.37
N SER A 421 21.97 2.87 -29.07
CA SER A 421 21.31 1.85 -29.89
C SER A 421 20.29 1.03 -29.08
N MET A 422 19.20 1.67 -28.61
CA MET A 422 18.18 0.98 -27.81
C MET A 422 17.14 0.27 -28.68
N LEU A 423 16.73 0.88 -29.80
CA LEU A 423 15.78 0.27 -30.75
C LEU A 423 16.42 -0.58 -31.87
N GLN A 424 17.74 -0.48 -32.07
CA GLN A 424 18.45 -1.24 -33.12
C GLN A 424 18.94 -2.60 -32.59
N ALA A 425 18.72 -3.65 -33.40
CA ALA A 425 18.92 -5.05 -33.05
C ALA A 425 20.40 -5.42 -32.80
#